data_AF-A0A1Q3QTA2-F1
#
_entry.id   AF-A0A1Q3QTA2-F1
#
_cell.length_a   1.000
_cell.length_b   1.000
_cell.length_c   1.000
_cell.angle_alpha   90.00
_cell.angle_beta   90.00
_cell.angle_gamma   90.00
#
_symmetry.space_group_name_H-M   'P 1'
#
loop_
_entity.id
_entity.type
_entity.pdbx_description
1 polymer ?
#
loop_
_entity_poly.entity_id
_entity_poly.type
_entity_poly.pdbx_seq_one_letter_code
_entity_poly.pdbx_strand_id
1 'polypeptide(L)'
;MKASGPFARPSAMKKLLPALILAALLFTPVFHAVAQQQQQPAVAQADGGRMSTPEAQSPAKNKQEEDENEAYRHSAAVRALGAKLGMNAEQAATAFTVTNFIVLAILVGWLLLKTLPKAFRDRSTRIQKHLVDARTATEEASARLSSVESRLSKLDEQIAAMRTQSEKDTALDEQRIKASVEDEKQKILTAAEQEISAATVQARRQLQQYAADLAIEQAARKLVVSAETDRLLVQGFARRLTGEDVKGGEN
;
A
#
# COMPACT_ATOMS: atom_id res chain seq x y z
N MET A 1 -17.50 -10.43 30.60
CA MET A 1 -17.79 -11.71 29.91
C MET A 1 -18.99 -12.38 30.56
N LYS A 2 -20.11 -12.57 29.84
CA LYS A 2 -21.10 -13.62 30.13
C LYS A 2 -21.89 -13.91 28.86
N ALA A 3 -21.68 -15.10 28.29
CA ALA A 3 -22.36 -15.55 27.09
C ALA A 3 -23.54 -16.44 27.45
N SER A 4 -24.66 -16.29 26.75
CA SER A 4 -25.79 -17.23 26.78
C SER A 4 -26.72 -16.99 25.59
N GLY A 5 -26.50 -17.75 24.51
CA GLY A 5 -27.61 -18.19 23.67
C GLY A 5 -28.06 -19.59 24.12
N PRO A 6 -28.88 -20.32 23.34
CA PRO A 6 -29.71 -19.88 22.23
C PRO A 6 -31.19 -20.28 22.43
N PHE A 7 -32.14 -19.37 22.23
CA PHE A 7 -33.57 -19.73 22.28
C PHE A 7 -34.09 -20.23 20.93
N ALA A 8 -34.79 -21.36 20.96
CA ALA A 8 -35.30 -22.04 19.77
C ALA A 8 -36.82 -22.24 19.83
N ARG A 9 -37.50 -21.89 18.72
CA ARG A 9 -38.82 -22.42 18.27
C ARG A 9 -40.03 -21.93 19.12
N PRO A 10 -41.27 -21.84 18.57
CA PRO A 10 -41.85 -22.72 17.53
C PRO A 10 -42.38 -22.05 16.26
N SER A 11 -42.85 -22.92 15.36
CA SER A 11 -43.43 -22.61 14.04
C SER A 11 -44.79 -21.89 14.12
N ALA A 12 -44.97 -20.87 13.29
CA ALA A 12 -46.29 -20.33 12.95
C ALA A 12 -46.52 -20.38 11.42
N MET A 13 -47.43 -21.27 11.02
CA MET A 13 -48.33 -21.18 9.86
C MET A 13 -47.79 -20.65 8.50
N LYS A 14 -47.63 -21.62 7.59
CA LYS A 14 -47.92 -21.51 6.15
C LYS A 14 -49.07 -20.50 5.87
N LYS A 15 -48.84 -19.46 5.05
CA LYS A 15 -49.85 -18.76 4.20
C LYS A 15 -49.31 -17.56 3.36
N LEU A 16 -48.14 -17.66 2.73
CA LEU A 16 -47.61 -16.61 1.81
C LEU A 16 -46.98 -17.16 0.51
N LEU A 17 -47.66 -18.13 -0.11
CA LEU A 17 -47.37 -18.66 -1.46
C LEU A 17 -48.72 -18.91 -2.13
N PRO A 18 -49.31 -17.88 -2.78
CA PRO A 18 -49.23 -17.83 -4.24
C PRO A 18 -49.32 -16.39 -4.82
N ALA A 19 -48.48 -15.45 -4.39
CA ALA A 19 -48.48 -14.07 -4.91
C ALA A 19 -47.34 -13.75 -5.90
N LEU A 20 -46.40 -14.69 -6.13
CA LEU A 20 -45.17 -14.44 -6.89
C LEU A 20 -45.13 -15.11 -8.28
N ILE A 21 -46.17 -15.88 -8.64
CA ILE A 21 -46.24 -16.62 -9.92
C ILE A 21 -46.88 -15.78 -11.04
N LEU A 22 -47.67 -14.75 -10.71
CA LEU A 22 -48.39 -13.95 -11.71
C LEU A 22 -47.58 -12.78 -12.33
N ALA A 23 -46.39 -12.47 -11.80
CA ALA A 23 -45.56 -11.35 -12.27
C ALA A 23 -44.42 -11.77 -13.23
N ALA A 24 -44.19 -13.08 -13.42
CA ALA A 24 -43.07 -13.59 -14.23
C ALA A 24 -43.42 -13.90 -15.70
N LEU A 25 -44.66 -13.65 -16.13
CA LEU A 25 -45.20 -14.07 -17.44
C LEU A 25 -45.42 -12.94 -18.45
N LEU A 26 -45.00 -11.70 -18.15
CA LEU A 26 -45.21 -10.52 -19.02
C LEU A 26 -43.93 -9.75 -19.37
N PHE A 27 -42.75 -10.38 -19.25
CA PHE A 27 -41.48 -9.78 -19.71
C PHE A 27 -40.53 -10.83 -20.31
N THR A 28 -40.93 -11.38 -21.46
CA THR A 28 -40.04 -12.10 -22.38
C THR A 28 -39.80 -11.24 -23.63
N PRO A 29 -38.60 -10.67 -23.83
CA PRO A 29 -38.27 -10.04 -25.11
C PRO A 29 -38.09 -11.13 -26.17
N VAL A 30 -38.89 -11.07 -27.24
CA VAL A 30 -38.75 -11.97 -28.40
C VAL A 30 -37.50 -11.55 -29.18
N PHE A 31 -36.37 -12.17 -28.86
CA PHE A 31 -35.18 -12.14 -29.70
C PHE A 31 -35.48 -12.85 -31.02
N HIS A 32 -35.71 -12.08 -32.08
CA HIS A 32 -35.66 -12.60 -33.45
C HIS A 32 -34.20 -12.93 -33.78
N ALA A 33 -33.87 -14.22 -33.82
CA ALA A 33 -32.57 -14.70 -34.23
C ALA A 33 -32.42 -14.58 -35.76
N VAL A 34 -32.05 -13.39 -36.25
CA VAL A 34 -31.44 -13.27 -37.58
C VAL A 34 -30.08 -13.96 -37.51
N ALA A 35 -29.98 -15.12 -38.15
CA ALA A 35 -28.75 -15.88 -38.21
C ALA A 35 -27.77 -15.19 -39.17
N GLN A 36 -26.68 -14.66 -38.62
CA GLN A 36 -25.64 -14.04 -39.43
C GLN A 36 -24.88 -15.13 -40.21
N GLN A 37 -24.68 -14.86 -41.50
CA GLN A 37 -24.16 -15.75 -42.52
C GLN A 37 -22.75 -16.30 -42.19
N GLN A 38 -22.58 -17.62 -42.32
CA GLN A 38 -21.26 -18.27 -42.23
C GLN A 38 -20.42 -18.01 -43.48
N GLN A 39 -19.10 -17.97 -43.28
CA GLN A 39 -18.11 -18.06 -44.35
C GLN A 39 -17.43 -19.44 -44.24
N GLN A 40 -17.57 -20.28 -45.28
CA GLN A 40 -16.96 -21.61 -45.41
C GLN A 40 -15.55 -21.53 -46.03
N PRO A 41 -14.64 -22.47 -45.73
CA PRO A 41 -14.52 -23.77 -46.44
C PRO A 41 -14.25 -24.97 -45.48
N ALA A 42 -14.25 -26.26 -45.84
CA ALA A 42 -14.72 -27.00 -47.02
C ALA A 42 -14.97 -28.50 -46.66
N VAL A 43 -15.66 -29.21 -47.56
CA VAL A 43 -16.12 -30.62 -47.61
C VAL A 43 -15.33 -31.77 -46.90
N ALA A 44 -16.08 -32.67 -46.24
CA ALA A 44 -16.03 -34.17 -46.29
C ALA A 44 -17.17 -34.73 -45.40
N GLN A 45 -18.16 -35.51 -45.88
CA GLN A 45 -18.16 -36.98 -46.00
C GLN A 45 -17.89 -37.74 -44.67
N ALA A 46 -18.67 -38.76 -44.25
CA ALA A 46 -19.88 -39.37 -44.79
C ALA A 46 -20.58 -40.29 -43.73
N ASP A 47 -21.71 -40.90 -44.15
CA ASP A 47 -22.25 -42.19 -43.66
C ASP A 47 -23.03 -42.23 -42.31
N GLY A 48 -23.92 -43.22 -42.14
CA GLY A 48 -24.33 -43.64 -40.78
C GLY A 48 -25.77 -44.05 -40.47
N GLY A 49 -26.75 -43.94 -41.38
CA GLY A 49 -27.96 -44.79 -41.39
C GLY A 49 -29.17 -44.52 -40.45
N ARG A 50 -30.37 -44.74 -41.04
CA ARG A 50 -31.63 -45.31 -40.47
C ARG A 50 -32.30 -44.55 -39.29
N MET A 51 -33.62 -44.43 -39.13
CA MET A 51 -34.84 -44.92 -39.83
C MET A 51 -36.04 -44.17 -39.18
N SER A 52 -37.22 -43.93 -39.77
CA SER A 52 -37.83 -44.25 -41.08
C SER A 52 -38.87 -43.18 -41.44
N THR A 53 -39.30 -43.09 -42.71
CA THR A 53 -40.66 -42.64 -43.06
C THR A 53 -41.67 -43.79 -42.85
N PRO A 54 -42.96 -43.47 -42.62
CA PRO A 54 -43.95 -43.87 -43.62
C PRO A 54 -44.63 -42.68 -44.27
N GLU A 55 -44.93 -42.83 -45.56
CA GLU A 55 -45.81 -41.93 -46.30
C GLU A 55 -47.25 -42.02 -45.79
N ALA A 56 -47.97 -40.89 -45.81
CA ALA A 56 -49.41 -40.87 -45.99
C ALA A 56 -49.77 -39.67 -46.88
N GLN A 57 -50.35 -39.98 -48.04
CA GLN A 57 -50.66 -39.01 -49.10
C GLN A 57 -51.60 -37.89 -48.64
N SER A 58 -51.37 -36.70 -49.20
CA SER A 58 -52.38 -35.63 -49.30
C SER A 58 -53.67 -36.16 -49.96
N PRO A 59 -54.81 -35.53 -49.69
CA PRO A 59 -55.30 -34.65 -50.74
C PRO A 59 -55.72 -33.26 -50.23
N ALA A 60 -55.55 -32.26 -51.10
CA ALA A 60 -55.89 -30.87 -50.81
C ALA A 60 -57.41 -30.65 -50.70
N LYS A 61 -57.85 -29.87 -49.71
CA LYS A 61 -59.05 -29.01 -49.85
C LYS A 61 -59.06 -27.85 -48.86
N ASN A 62 -59.45 -26.68 -49.36
CA ASN A 62 -59.57 -25.42 -48.62
C ASN A 62 -60.32 -25.55 -47.28
N LYS A 63 -59.65 -25.13 -46.20
CA LYS A 63 -60.20 -24.32 -45.10
C LYS A 63 -59.08 -23.32 -44.75
N GLN A 64 -59.17 -22.07 -45.18
CA GLN A 64 -59.79 -21.00 -44.38
C GLN A 64 -59.24 -21.02 -42.95
N GLU A 65 -58.33 -20.09 -42.69
CA GLU A 65 -57.92 -19.66 -41.37
C GLU A 65 -59.19 -19.24 -40.61
N GLU A 66 -59.61 -20.04 -39.63
CA GLU A 66 -60.72 -19.64 -38.73
C GLU A 66 -60.21 -18.50 -37.86
N ASP A 67 -60.74 -17.29 -38.07
CA ASP A 67 -60.38 -16.11 -37.29
C ASP A 67 -60.80 -16.31 -35.82
N GLU A 68 -59.82 -16.56 -34.96
CA GLU A 68 -60.03 -16.77 -33.52
C GLU A 68 -60.79 -15.61 -32.86
N ASN A 69 -60.81 -14.42 -33.47
CA ASN A 69 -61.59 -13.27 -32.97
C ASN A 69 -63.10 -13.38 -33.23
N GLU A 70 -63.56 -14.12 -34.25
CA GLU A 70 -65.00 -14.31 -34.51
C GLU A 70 -65.69 -15.04 -33.35
N ALA A 71 -65.00 -15.99 -32.71
CA ALA A 71 -65.48 -16.72 -31.54
C ALA A 71 -65.78 -15.78 -30.35
N TYR A 72 -64.91 -14.81 -30.08
CA TYR A 72 -65.11 -13.83 -29.00
C TYR A 72 -66.24 -12.83 -29.30
N ARG A 73 -66.37 -12.39 -30.57
CA ARG A 73 -67.45 -11.51 -31.05
C ARG A 73 -68.85 -12.16 -30.95
N HIS A 74 -68.91 -13.48 -30.73
CA HIS A 74 -70.15 -14.27 -30.73
C HIS A 74 -70.42 -15.05 -29.44
N SER A 75 -69.67 -14.79 -28.37
CA SER A 75 -69.90 -15.40 -27.06
C SER A 75 -71.35 -15.21 -26.56
N ALA A 76 -71.88 -16.21 -25.86
CA ALA A 76 -73.29 -16.23 -25.43
C ALA A 76 -73.68 -15.01 -24.56
N ALA A 77 -72.74 -14.45 -23.79
CA ALA A 77 -72.94 -13.24 -23.01
C ALA A 77 -73.15 -12.00 -23.90
N VAL A 78 -72.35 -11.83 -24.96
CA VAL A 78 -72.46 -10.70 -25.91
C VAL A 78 -73.74 -10.80 -26.73
N ARG A 79 -74.11 -12.00 -27.21
CA ARG A 79 -75.38 -12.24 -27.92
C ARG A 79 -76.61 -12.03 -27.03
N ALA A 80 -76.59 -12.49 -25.78
CA ALA A 80 -77.70 -12.29 -24.84
C ALA A 80 -77.89 -10.81 -24.45
N LEU A 81 -76.81 -10.05 -24.31
CA LEU A 81 -76.88 -8.62 -24.01
C LEU A 81 -77.40 -7.81 -25.21
N GLY A 82 -76.93 -8.11 -26.43
CA GLY A 82 -77.40 -7.46 -27.66
C GLY A 82 -78.88 -7.71 -27.97
N ALA A 83 -79.34 -8.95 -27.77
CA ALA A 83 -80.75 -9.32 -27.97
C ALA A 83 -81.72 -8.58 -27.03
N LYS A 84 -81.27 -8.20 -25.83
CA LYS A 84 -82.10 -7.48 -24.84
C LYS A 84 -82.11 -5.95 -25.02
N LEU A 85 -81.21 -5.40 -25.85
CA LEU A 85 -81.11 -3.97 -26.15
C LEU A 85 -81.53 -3.59 -27.58
N GLY A 86 -81.82 -4.57 -28.46
CA GLY A 86 -82.32 -4.31 -29.81
C GLY A 86 -81.26 -3.78 -30.79
N MET A 87 -80.00 -4.20 -30.65
CA MET A 87 -78.90 -3.80 -31.55
C MET A 87 -78.14 -5.01 -32.11
N ASN A 88 -77.63 -4.86 -33.34
CA ASN A 88 -76.93 -5.92 -34.07
C ASN A 88 -75.69 -6.40 -33.31
N ALA A 89 -75.43 -7.72 -33.34
CA ALA A 89 -74.37 -8.36 -32.53
C ALA A 89 -72.96 -7.77 -32.77
N GLU A 90 -72.67 -7.28 -33.98
CA GLU A 90 -71.42 -6.58 -34.29
C GLU A 90 -71.24 -5.24 -33.56
N GLN A 91 -72.32 -4.49 -33.38
CA GLN A 91 -72.30 -3.21 -32.65
C GLN A 91 -72.09 -3.47 -31.16
N ALA A 92 -72.71 -4.52 -30.61
CA ALA A 92 -72.51 -4.93 -29.22
C ALA A 92 -71.07 -5.39 -28.96
N ALA A 93 -70.48 -6.20 -29.86
CA ALA A 93 -69.08 -6.60 -29.77
C ALA A 93 -68.12 -5.40 -29.86
N THR A 94 -68.35 -4.49 -30.82
CA THR A 94 -67.53 -3.28 -30.99
C THR A 94 -67.64 -2.34 -29.78
N ALA A 95 -68.84 -2.12 -29.26
CA ALA A 95 -69.07 -1.32 -28.06
C ALA A 95 -68.41 -1.93 -26.82
N PHE A 96 -68.42 -3.26 -26.67
CA PHE A 96 -67.73 -3.95 -25.57
C PHE A 96 -66.20 -3.77 -25.66
N THR A 97 -65.61 -3.95 -26.84
CA THR A 97 -64.16 -3.75 -27.06
C THR A 97 -63.75 -2.29 -26.81
N VAL A 98 -64.51 -1.31 -27.31
CA VAL A 98 -64.26 0.12 -27.06
C VAL A 98 -64.40 0.45 -25.57
N THR A 99 -65.43 -0.08 -24.89
CA THR A 99 -65.61 0.12 -23.44
C THR A 99 -64.46 -0.49 -22.64
N ASN A 100 -64.02 -1.70 -22.99
CA ASN A 100 -62.86 -2.34 -22.35
C ASN A 100 -61.58 -1.53 -22.54
N PHE A 101 -61.33 -1.03 -23.76
CA PHE A 101 -60.20 -0.16 -24.05
C PHE A 101 -60.27 1.17 -23.27
N ILE A 102 -61.44 1.80 -23.15
CA ILE A 102 -61.62 3.02 -22.34
C ILE A 102 -61.35 2.74 -20.86
N VAL A 103 -61.87 1.64 -20.30
CA VAL A 103 -61.61 1.25 -18.91
C VAL A 103 -60.12 0.99 -18.68
N LEU A 104 -59.45 0.29 -19.60
CA LEU A 104 -58.02 0.05 -19.54
C LEU A 104 -57.21 1.36 -19.65
N ALA A 105 -57.57 2.25 -20.58
CA ALA A 105 -56.92 3.54 -20.78
C ALA A 105 -57.08 4.47 -19.57
N ILE A 106 -58.25 4.46 -18.91
CA ILE A 106 -58.47 5.18 -17.65
C ILE A 106 -57.62 4.58 -16.53
N LEU A 107 -57.58 3.25 -16.39
CA LEU A 107 -56.78 2.56 -15.37
C LEU A 107 -55.27 2.85 -15.52
N VAL A 108 -54.76 2.69 -16.75
CA VAL A 108 -53.35 2.95 -17.10
C VAL A 108 -53.04 4.43 -16.97
N GLY A 109 -53.89 5.32 -17.48
CA GLY A 109 -53.74 6.76 -17.35
C GLY A 109 -53.67 7.20 -15.89
N TRP A 110 -54.59 6.74 -15.04
CA TRP A 110 -54.58 7.03 -13.60
C TRP A 110 -53.30 6.52 -12.91
N LEU A 111 -52.82 5.32 -13.26
CA LEU A 111 -51.56 4.78 -12.73
C LEU A 111 -50.35 5.62 -13.18
N LEU A 112 -50.29 6.03 -14.45
CA LEU A 112 -49.22 6.88 -14.99
C LEU A 112 -49.21 8.27 -14.33
N LEU A 113 -50.37 8.93 -14.27
CA LEU A 113 -50.51 10.24 -13.61
C LEU A 113 -50.12 10.19 -12.12
N LYS A 114 -50.32 9.04 -11.46
CA LYS A 114 -49.92 8.85 -10.05
C LYS A 114 -48.44 8.51 -9.85
N THR A 115 -47.80 7.83 -10.80
CA THR A 115 -46.43 7.31 -10.66
C THR A 115 -45.35 8.19 -11.29
N LEU A 116 -45.61 8.75 -12.48
CA LEU A 116 -44.66 9.60 -13.20
C LEU A 116 -44.17 10.83 -12.40
N PRO A 117 -45.04 11.68 -11.81
CA PRO A 117 -44.56 12.87 -11.10
C PRO A 117 -43.72 12.53 -9.86
N LYS A 118 -43.96 11.36 -9.23
CA LYS A 118 -43.11 10.85 -8.15
C LYS A 118 -41.74 10.45 -8.69
N ALA A 119 -41.68 9.64 -9.74
CA ALA A 119 -40.43 9.19 -10.34
C ALA A 119 -39.55 10.34 -10.88
N PHE A 120 -40.15 11.36 -11.50
CA PHE A 120 -39.43 12.55 -11.93
C PHE A 120 -38.91 13.39 -10.76
N ARG A 121 -39.72 13.59 -9.70
CA ARG A 121 -39.28 14.31 -8.50
C ARG A 121 -38.14 13.60 -7.78
N ASP A 122 -38.25 12.27 -7.59
CA ASP A 122 -37.21 11.46 -6.96
C ASP A 122 -35.90 11.51 -7.77
N ARG A 123 -35.97 11.50 -9.11
CA ARG A 123 -34.80 11.69 -10.00
C ARG A 123 -34.20 13.10 -9.86
N SER A 124 -35.02 14.16 -9.87
CA SER A 124 -34.54 15.54 -9.74
C SER A 124 -33.86 15.78 -8.39
N THR A 125 -34.44 15.31 -7.29
CA THR A 125 -33.83 15.38 -5.96
C THR A 125 -32.53 14.60 -5.88
N ARG A 126 -32.44 13.43 -6.51
CA ARG A 126 -31.17 12.68 -6.63
C ARG A 126 -30.12 13.42 -7.44
N ILE A 127 -30.47 14.00 -8.59
CA ILE A 127 -29.52 14.76 -9.43
C ILE A 127 -29.02 15.99 -8.67
N GLN A 128 -29.92 16.74 -8.02
CA GLN A 128 -29.54 17.89 -7.19
C GLN A 128 -28.61 17.47 -6.05
N LYS A 129 -28.92 16.36 -5.35
CA LYS A 129 -28.04 15.81 -4.32
C LYS A 129 -26.67 15.44 -4.89
N HIS A 130 -26.61 14.65 -5.97
CA HIS A 130 -25.34 14.26 -6.58
C HIS A 130 -24.50 15.46 -7.06
N LEU A 131 -25.14 16.55 -7.51
CA LEU A 131 -24.45 17.78 -7.91
C LEU A 131 -23.88 18.53 -6.69
N VAL A 132 -24.61 18.59 -5.57
CA VAL A 132 -24.12 19.14 -4.30
C VAL A 132 -22.99 18.28 -3.74
N ASP A 133 -23.19 16.96 -3.62
CA ASP A 133 -22.19 16.01 -3.14
C ASP A 133 -20.89 16.11 -3.97
N ALA A 134 -20.99 16.23 -5.31
CA ALA A 134 -19.84 16.39 -6.21
C ALA A 134 -19.13 17.75 -6.06
N ARG A 135 -19.86 18.85 -5.82
CA ARG A 135 -19.25 20.16 -5.51
C ARG A 135 -18.49 20.09 -4.19
N THR A 136 -19.12 19.61 -3.12
CA THR A 136 -18.48 19.47 -1.81
C THR A 136 -17.25 18.55 -1.87
N ALA A 137 -17.31 17.45 -2.62
CA ALA A 137 -16.15 16.58 -2.83
C ALA A 137 -15.01 17.27 -3.61
N THR A 138 -15.35 18.14 -4.58
CA THR A 138 -14.36 18.93 -5.32
C THR A 138 -13.73 20.01 -4.44
N GLU A 139 -14.54 20.75 -3.68
CA GLU A 139 -14.07 21.76 -2.71
C GLU A 139 -13.16 21.13 -1.65
N GLU A 140 -13.52 19.97 -1.11
CA GLU A 140 -12.70 19.23 -0.16
C GLU A 140 -11.39 18.73 -0.81
N ALA A 141 -11.43 18.23 -2.04
CA ALA A 141 -10.23 17.81 -2.77
C ALA A 141 -9.29 19.00 -3.04
N SER A 142 -9.81 20.17 -3.43
CA SER A 142 -9.02 21.39 -3.61
C SER A 142 -8.44 21.92 -2.28
N ALA A 143 -9.17 21.85 -1.18
CA ALA A 143 -8.66 22.21 0.15
C ALA A 143 -7.57 21.25 0.66
N ARG A 144 -7.70 19.95 0.37
CA ARG A 144 -6.66 18.95 0.65
C ARG A 144 -5.41 19.19 -0.21
N LEU A 145 -5.58 19.50 -1.49
CA LEU A 145 -4.48 19.80 -2.42
C LEU A 145 -3.68 21.03 -1.94
N SER A 146 -4.34 22.16 -1.67
CA SER A 146 -3.63 23.37 -1.22
C SER A 146 -2.95 23.20 0.15
N SER A 147 -3.53 22.39 1.06
CA SER A 147 -2.86 21.97 2.29
C SER A 147 -1.61 21.13 2.03
N VAL A 148 -1.62 20.24 1.02
CA VAL A 148 -0.44 19.45 0.64
C VAL A 148 0.62 20.33 -0.01
N GLU A 149 0.25 21.20 -0.95
CA GLU A 149 1.15 22.16 -1.60
C GLU A 149 1.83 23.08 -0.58
N SER A 150 1.09 23.63 0.39
CA SER A 150 1.66 24.44 1.48
C SER A 150 2.57 23.64 2.42
N ARG A 151 2.36 22.33 2.57
CA ARG A 151 3.28 21.46 3.32
C ARG A 151 4.53 21.16 2.51
N LEU A 152 4.41 20.92 1.21
CA LEU A 152 5.55 20.69 0.31
C LEU A 152 6.44 21.94 0.24
N SER A 153 5.90 23.14 0.03
CA SER A 153 6.70 24.37 -0.01
C SER A 153 7.45 24.61 1.30
N LYS A 154 6.82 24.36 2.45
CA LYS A 154 7.46 24.42 3.77
C LYS A 154 8.52 23.36 3.98
N LEU A 155 8.39 22.18 3.36
CA LEU A 155 9.42 21.14 3.40
C LEU A 155 10.61 21.52 2.52
N ASP A 156 10.38 22.09 1.34
CA ASP A 156 11.44 22.59 0.46
C ASP A 156 12.23 23.74 1.14
N GLU A 157 11.54 24.67 1.80
CA GLU A 157 12.16 25.72 2.64
C GLU A 157 13.00 25.11 3.79
N GLN A 158 12.47 24.11 4.49
CA GLN A 158 13.20 23.41 5.57
C GLN A 158 14.40 22.63 5.06
N ILE A 159 14.32 22.00 3.89
CA ILE A 159 15.43 21.27 3.25
C ILE A 159 16.52 22.26 2.81
N ALA A 160 16.15 23.41 2.24
CA ALA A 160 17.09 24.47 1.89
C ALA A 160 17.80 25.01 3.14
N ALA A 161 17.04 25.34 4.19
CA ALA A 161 17.60 25.79 5.47
C ALA A 161 18.53 24.74 6.10
N MET A 162 18.15 23.46 6.10
CA MET A 162 18.95 22.36 6.62
C MET A 162 20.26 22.17 5.84
N ARG A 163 20.24 22.30 4.51
CA ARG A 163 21.46 22.26 3.68
C ARG A 163 22.41 23.41 4.02
N THR A 164 21.92 24.65 4.00
CA THR A 164 22.73 25.83 4.33
C THR A 164 23.25 25.79 5.77
N GLN A 165 22.51 25.22 6.72
CA GLN A 165 22.98 25.02 8.08
C GLN A 165 24.08 23.94 8.15
N SER A 166 23.86 22.78 7.51
CA SER A 166 24.84 21.69 7.43
C SER A 166 26.15 22.11 6.76
N GLU A 167 26.09 22.94 5.71
CA GLU A 167 27.27 23.52 5.04
C GLU A 167 28.07 24.43 5.98
N LYS A 168 27.40 25.29 6.76
CA LYS A 168 28.04 26.15 7.76
C LYS A 168 28.64 25.34 8.91
N ASP A 169 27.89 24.39 9.43
CA ASP A 169 28.34 23.54 10.54
C ASP A 169 29.53 22.67 10.11
N THR A 170 29.51 22.12 8.89
CA THR A 170 30.66 21.41 8.29
C THR A 170 31.89 22.30 8.20
N ALA A 171 31.76 23.54 7.73
CA ALA A 171 32.89 24.47 7.62
C ALA A 171 33.47 24.86 8.99
N LEU A 172 32.62 25.05 10.00
CA LEU A 172 33.03 25.34 11.38
C LEU A 172 33.69 24.12 12.03
N ASP A 173 33.15 22.93 11.84
CA ASP A 173 33.72 21.69 12.36
C ASP A 173 35.03 21.33 11.67
N GLU A 174 35.18 21.57 10.36
CA GLU A 174 36.45 21.40 9.67
C GLU A 174 37.54 22.30 10.27
N GLN A 175 37.22 23.58 10.55
CA GLN A 175 38.15 24.49 11.22
C GLN A 175 38.48 24.05 12.65
N ARG A 176 37.48 23.65 13.43
CA ARG A 176 37.62 23.17 14.82
C ARG A 176 38.47 21.90 14.89
N ILE A 177 38.22 20.94 14.01
CA ILE A 177 38.99 19.69 13.89
C ILE A 177 40.43 20.02 13.50
N LYS A 178 40.66 20.82 12.45
CA LYS A 178 42.01 21.24 12.03
C LYS A 178 42.80 21.89 13.16
N ALA A 179 42.19 22.80 13.91
CA ALA A 179 42.84 23.42 15.08
C ALA A 179 43.20 22.37 16.14
N SER A 180 42.24 21.52 16.53
CA SER A 180 42.49 20.47 17.54
C SER A 180 43.56 19.45 17.12
N VAL A 181 43.66 19.14 15.82
CA VAL A 181 44.66 18.21 15.27
C VAL A 181 46.05 18.85 15.27
N GLU A 182 46.17 20.14 14.98
CA GLU A 182 47.47 20.84 15.05
C GLU A 182 47.93 21.03 16.50
N ASP A 183 47.03 21.36 17.42
CA ASP A 183 47.31 21.40 18.86
C ASP A 183 47.79 20.03 19.39
N GLU A 184 47.10 18.95 19.01
CA GLU A 184 47.46 17.60 19.46
C GLU A 184 48.77 17.13 18.82
N LYS A 185 49.02 17.45 17.56
CA LYS A 185 50.32 17.24 16.90
C LYS A 185 51.46 17.96 17.64
N GLN A 186 51.27 19.20 18.08
CA GLN A 186 52.30 19.92 18.85
C GLN A 186 52.57 19.28 20.22
N LYS A 187 51.52 18.80 20.91
CA LYS A 187 51.68 18.03 22.16
C LYS A 187 52.43 16.72 21.94
N ILE A 188 52.07 15.95 20.90
CA ILE A 188 52.75 14.69 20.55
C ILE A 188 54.22 14.93 20.24
N LEU A 189 54.55 15.96 19.46
CA LEU A 189 55.94 16.32 19.17
C LEU A 189 56.71 16.69 20.45
N THR A 190 56.12 17.53 21.31
CA THR A 190 56.75 17.95 22.58
C THR A 190 56.96 16.75 23.53
N ALA A 191 55.99 15.84 23.63
CA ALA A 191 56.09 14.63 24.43
C ALA A 191 57.17 13.68 23.88
N ALA A 192 57.23 13.48 22.55
CA ALA A 192 58.23 12.66 21.91
C ALA A 192 59.65 13.24 22.06
N GLU A 193 59.82 14.57 21.94
CA GLU A 193 61.11 15.24 22.20
C GLU A 193 61.56 15.05 23.65
N GLN A 194 60.65 15.18 24.62
CA GLN A 194 60.93 14.93 26.03
C GLN A 194 61.32 13.46 26.28
N GLU A 195 60.58 12.50 25.73
CA GLU A 195 60.86 11.07 25.86
C GLU A 195 62.21 10.70 25.22
N ILE A 196 62.50 11.18 24.00
CA ILE A 196 63.79 10.99 23.32
C ILE A 196 64.92 11.58 24.16
N SER A 197 64.75 12.76 24.75
CA SER A 197 65.77 13.41 25.59
C SER A 197 66.06 12.59 26.86
N ALA A 198 65.01 12.10 27.54
CA ALA A 198 65.12 11.28 28.73
C ALA A 198 65.77 9.92 28.44
N ALA A 199 65.32 9.24 27.37
CA ALA A 199 65.91 7.99 26.90
C ALA A 199 67.39 8.16 26.49
N THR A 200 67.74 9.28 25.86
CA THR A 200 69.14 9.60 25.48
C THR A 200 70.03 9.80 26.72
N VAL A 201 69.55 10.52 27.74
CA VAL A 201 70.27 10.70 29.00
C VAL A 201 70.43 9.36 29.74
N GLN A 202 69.37 8.54 29.79
CA GLN A 202 69.42 7.20 30.37
C GLN A 202 70.44 6.31 29.65
N ALA A 203 70.39 6.23 28.32
CA ALA A 203 71.30 5.42 27.52
C ALA A 203 72.76 5.86 27.69
N ARG A 204 73.03 7.18 27.72
CA ARG A 204 74.37 7.72 28.03
C ARG A 204 74.87 7.30 29.41
N ARG A 205 74.01 7.36 30.43
CA ARG A 205 74.35 6.91 31.80
C ARG A 205 74.65 5.42 31.85
N GLN A 206 73.86 4.59 31.17
CA GLN A 206 74.08 3.15 31.06
C GLN A 206 75.41 2.82 30.37
N LEU A 207 75.75 3.52 29.28
CA LEU A 207 77.04 3.37 28.59
C LEU A 207 78.23 3.80 29.48
N GLN A 208 78.09 4.88 30.25
CA GLN A 208 79.11 5.32 31.21
C GLN A 208 79.33 4.29 32.32
N GLN A 209 78.26 3.72 32.87
CA GLN A 209 78.34 2.66 33.88
C GLN A 209 79.03 1.42 33.32
N TYR A 210 78.59 0.93 32.17
CA TYR A 210 79.19 -0.23 31.51
C TYR A 210 80.69 -0.03 31.18
N ALA A 211 81.07 1.17 30.72
CA ALA A 211 82.47 1.50 30.47
C ALA A 211 83.31 1.56 31.76
N ALA A 212 82.74 2.05 32.87
CA ALA A 212 83.40 2.04 34.18
C ALA A 212 83.59 0.61 34.71
N ASP A 213 82.57 -0.23 34.62
CA ASP A 213 82.63 -1.64 35.02
C ASP A 213 83.69 -2.40 34.22
N LEU A 214 83.72 -2.21 32.89
CA LEU A 214 84.73 -2.81 32.01
C LEU A 214 86.14 -2.31 32.33
N ALA A 215 86.30 -1.02 32.66
CA ALA A 215 87.59 -0.46 33.07
C ALA A 215 88.07 -1.04 34.41
N ILE A 216 87.17 -1.23 35.39
CA ILE A 216 87.47 -1.88 36.66
C ILE A 216 87.85 -3.34 36.44
N GLU A 217 87.12 -4.08 35.61
CA GLU A 217 87.42 -5.48 35.28
C GLU A 217 88.78 -5.63 34.56
N GLN A 218 89.11 -4.71 33.65
CA GLN A 218 90.43 -4.66 33.00
C GLN A 218 91.55 -4.27 33.96
N ALA A 219 91.32 -3.32 34.88
CA ALA A 219 92.29 -2.94 35.90
C ALA A 219 92.55 -4.09 36.88
N ALA A 220 91.49 -4.77 37.36
CA ALA A 220 91.60 -5.95 38.22
C ALA A 220 92.40 -7.08 37.56
N ARG A 221 92.17 -7.35 36.26
CA ARG A 221 92.96 -8.33 35.49
C ARG A 221 94.44 -7.96 35.34
N LYS A 222 94.79 -6.67 35.38
CA LYS A 222 96.17 -6.17 35.28
C LYS A 222 96.85 -5.93 36.63
N LEU A 223 96.12 -6.05 37.75
CA LEU A 223 96.62 -5.77 39.08
C LEU A 223 97.54 -6.90 39.58
N VAL A 224 98.85 -6.73 39.42
CA VAL A 224 99.85 -7.64 40.02
C VAL A 224 100.17 -7.16 41.43
N VAL A 225 99.66 -7.87 42.43
CA VAL A 225 99.94 -7.56 43.85
C VAL A 225 101.31 -8.11 44.23
N SER A 226 102.24 -7.20 44.55
CA SER A 226 103.58 -7.53 45.07
C SER A 226 103.68 -7.20 46.57
N ALA A 227 104.61 -7.85 47.28
CA ALA A 227 104.86 -7.59 48.69
C ALA A 227 105.36 -6.16 48.99
N GLU A 228 105.91 -5.46 47.99
CA GLU A 228 106.31 -4.05 48.10
C GLU A 228 105.10 -3.12 47.98
N THR A 229 104.20 -3.38 47.02
CA THR A 229 102.92 -2.67 46.86
C THR A 229 102.09 -2.74 48.14
N ASP A 230 102.02 -3.92 48.76
CA ASP A 230 101.22 -4.15 49.97
C ASP A 230 101.76 -3.36 51.18
N ARG A 231 103.09 -3.30 51.36
CA ARG A 231 103.73 -2.46 52.39
C ARG A 231 103.43 -0.96 52.19
N LEU A 232 103.47 -0.47 50.94
CA LEU A 232 103.16 0.92 50.63
C LEU A 232 101.68 1.25 50.90
N LEU A 233 100.76 0.32 50.62
CA LEU A 233 99.34 0.46 50.93
C LEU A 233 99.10 0.54 52.45
N VAL A 234 99.70 -0.36 53.24
CA VAL A 234 99.60 -0.34 54.71
C VAL A 234 100.15 0.96 55.30
N GLN A 235 101.31 1.43 54.82
CA GLN A 235 101.91 2.69 55.28
C GLN A 235 101.02 3.90 54.92
N GLY A 236 100.47 3.96 53.72
CA GLY A 236 99.55 5.02 53.29
C GLY A 236 98.19 4.99 54.01
N PHE A 237 97.70 3.81 54.40
CA PHE A 237 96.48 3.67 55.19
C PHE A 237 96.69 4.12 56.64
N ALA A 238 97.82 3.72 57.26
CA ALA A 238 98.22 4.19 58.58
C ALA A 238 98.35 5.73 58.61
N ARG A 239 98.95 6.34 57.59
CA ARG A 239 99.11 7.80 57.47
C ARG A 239 97.77 8.55 57.44
N ARG A 240 96.78 8.03 56.69
CA ARG A 240 95.42 8.58 56.65
C ARG A 240 94.70 8.44 57.99
N LEU A 241 94.87 7.32 58.70
CA LEU A 241 94.31 7.14 60.05
C LEU A 241 94.92 8.10 61.08
N THR A 242 96.19 8.49 60.92
CA THR A 242 96.85 9.50 61.76
C THR A 242 96.53 10.96 61.37
N GLY A 243 95.70 11.19 60.35
CA GLY A 243 95.08 12.49 60.09
C GLY A 243 95.92 13.54 59.32
N GLU A 244 97.01 13.17 58.65
CA GLU A 244 97.88 14.14 57.96
C GLU A 244 97.28 14.75 56.65
N ASP A 245 96.12 14.30 56.18
CA ASP A 245 95.53 14.70 54.88
C ASP A 245 94.24 15.56 54.98
N VAL A 246 94.00 16.30 56.08
CA VAL A 246 92.76 17.10 56.27
C VAL A 246 92.89 18.58 55.80
N LYS A 247 93.85 18.90 54.92
CA LYS A 247 94.00 20.23 54.31
C LYS A 247 94.35 20.16 52.83
N GLY A 248 93.33 20.21 51.96
CA GLY A 248 93.53 20.21 50.51
C GLY A 248 92.27 20.19 49.65
N GLY A 249 91.12 20.65 50.15
CA GLY A 249 89.89 20.81 49.37
C GLY A 249 89.63 22.28 49.07
N GLU A 250 90.04 22.75 47.89
CA GLU A 250 89.59 24.04 47.33
C GLU A 250 88.41 23.81 46.36
N ASN A 251 87.44 24.73 46.45
CA ASN A 251 86.18 24.83 45.68
C ASN A 251 85.03 23.93 46.17
#